data_AF-A0A2G1VWZ0-F1
#
_entry.id   AF-A0A2G1VWZ0-F1
#
_cell.length_a   1.000
_cell.length_b   1.000
_cell.length_c   1.000
_cell.angle_alpha   90.00
_cell.angle_beta   90.00
_cell.angle_gamma   90.00
#
_symmetry.space_group_name_H-M   'P 1'
#
loop_
_entity.id
_entity.type
_entity.pdbx_description
1 polymer ?
#
loop_
_entity_poly.entity_id
_entity_poly.type
_entity_poly.pdbx_seq_one_letter_code
_entity_poly.pdbx_strand_id
1 'polypeptide(L)'
;MKLLLVYNARSGGLQAALDNLHKIVSPATYACDLCKLTHGNLTIRKRWKQFLNQSDLEISVYHKDEFQNEFGNEALAFKLPVILEQKRDRLTLFISQSEIQTLKDDAALIELIKAKSTTL
;
A
#
# COMPACT_ATOMS: atom_id res chain seq x y z
N MET A 1 -11.99 -7.21 -10.10
CA MET A 1 -11.15 -5.99 -10.14
C MET A 1 -9.89 -6.27 -9.36
N LYS A 2 -8.72 -5.87 -9.86
CA LYS A 2 -7.46 -6.02 -9.11
C LYS A 2 -6.98 -4.65 -8.62
N LEU A 3 -6.55 -4.56 -7.37
CA LEU A 3 -5.98 -3.36 -6.77
C LEU A 3 -4.49 -3.56 -6.48
N LEU A 4 -3.69 -2.55 -6.82
CA LEU A 4 -2.26 -2.50 -6.54
C LEU A 4 -2.01 -1.41 -5.52
N LEU A 5 -1.50 -1.80 -4.36
CA LEU A 5 -1.13 -0.86 -3.31
C LEU A 5 0.36 -0.65 -3.37
N VAL A 6 0.75 0.54 -3.83
CA VAL A 6 2.15 0.90 -4.02
C VAL A 6 2.59 1.82 -2.90
N TYR A 7 3.43 1.28 -2.04
CA TYR A 7 4.01 1.99 -0.91
C TYR A 7 5.19 2.84 -1.37
N ASN A 8 5.33 4.05 -0.83
CA ASN A 8 6.54 4.86 -0.99
C ASN A 8 7.66 4.39 -0.05
N ALA A 9 8.03 3.12 -0.16
CA ALA A 9 9.10 2.46 0.58
C ALA A 9 9.89 1.57 -0.38
N ARG A 10 11.14 1.22 -0.06
CA ARG A 10 12.03 0.46 -0.95
C ARG A 10 12.22 -0.97 -0.43
N SER A 11 12.03 -1.99 -1.26
CA SER A 11 12.36 -3.37 -1.00
C SER A 11 13.88 -3.47 -0.77
N GLY A 12 14.28 -4.08 0.33
CA GLY A 12 15.69 -4.07 0.77
C GLY A 12 16.07 -3.00 1.81
N GLY A 13 15.14 -2.13 2.24
CA GLY A 13 15.19 -1.58 3.61
C GLY A 13 14.93 -2.65 4.69
N LEU A 14 14.55 -3.84 4.23
CA LEU A 14 14.41 -5.10 4.95
C LEU A 14 15.45 -6.12 4.45
N GLN A 15 16.74 -5.77 4.41
CA GLN A 15 17.76 -6.83 4.36
C GLN A 15 17.72 -7.59 5.69
N ALA A 16 17.26 -8.84 5.64
CA ALA A 16 17.27 -9.83 6.70
C ALA A 16 16.43 -9.52 7.96
N ALA A 17 15.18 -9.96 7.97
CA ALA A 17 14.48 -10.24 9.23
C ALA A 17 13.52 -11.44 9.11
N LEU A 18 14.03 -12.55 8.54
CA LEU A 18 13.55 -13.87 8.92
C LEU A 18 14.33 -14.47 10.10
N ASP A 19 15.37 -13.79 10.61
CA ASP A 19 16.24 -14.39 11.63
C ASP A 19 16.30 -13.71 13.00
N ASN A 20 15.65 -12.57 13.26
CA ASN A 20 15.77 -11.97 14.59
C ASN A 20 14.54 -11.13 14.99
N LEU A 21 13.73 -11.72 15.87
CA LEU A 21 12.60 -11.13 16.58
C LEU A 21 12.93 -9.92 17.48
N HIS A 22 14.12 -9.30 17.42
CA HIS A 22 14.54 -8.19 18.31
C HIS A 22 15.37 -7.07 17.65
N LYS A 23 15.29 -6.84 16.32
CA LYS A 23 15.87 -5.62 15.73
C LYS A 23 14.79 -4.57 15.49
N ILE A 24 14.54 -3.82 16.55
CA ILE A 24 13.90 -2.51 16.53
C ILE A 24 14.71 -1.62 15.58
N VAL A 25 14.21 -1.44 14.36
CA VAL A 25 14.70 -0.38 13.49
C VAL A 25 13.87 0.86 13.81
N SER A 26 14.57 1.84 14.37
CA SER A 26 14.11 3.19 14.68
C SER A 26 13.05 3.70 13.68
N PRO A 27 11.83 4.09 14.11
CA PRO A 27 10.78 4.54 13.20
C PRO A 27 11.00 6.00 12.74
N ALA A 28 12.20 6.34 12.30
CA ALA A 28 12.55 7.67 11.81
C ALA A 28 12.29 7.85 10.30
N THR A 29 11.96 6.79 9.56
CA THR A 29 11.90 6.84 8.09
C THR A 29 10.55 6.46 7.46
N TYR A 30 9.46 6.36 8.23
CA TYR A 30 8.11 6.22 7.64
C TYR A 30 7.59 7.55 7.08
N ALA A 31 8.25 8.08 6.05
CA ALA A 31 7.74 9.15 5.20
C ALA A 31 6.60 8.69 4.27
N CYS A 32 6.16 7.43 4.38
CA CYS A 32 5.09 6.86 3.59
C CYS A 32 3.76 6.93 4.35
N ASP A 33 2.85 7.78 3.87
CA ASP A 33 1.54 7.97 4.50
C ASP A 33 0.69 6.69 4.51
N LEU A 34 0.80 5.86 3.46
CA LEU A 34 0.13 4.55 3.42
C LEU A 34 0.67 3.58 4.48
N CYS A 35 1.98 3.61 4.78
CA CYS A 35 2.54 2.82 5.89
C CYS A 35 1.93 3.24 7.24
N LYS A 36 1.79 4.54 7.49
CA LYS A 36 1.21 5.07 8.74
C LYS A 36 -0.23 4.58 8.95
N LEU A 37 -0.99 4.48 7.86
CA LEU A 37 -2.35 3.97 7.87
C LEU A 37 -2.35 2.46 8.13
N THR A 38 -1.52 1.67 7.46
CA THR A 38 -1.64 0.20 7.47
C THR A 38 -0.80 -0.52 8.54
N HIS A 39 0.20 0.16 9.12
CA HIS A 39 1.09 -0.38 10.15
C HIS A 39 0.94 0.35 11.48
N GLY A 40 1.04 -0.39 12.58
CA GLY A 40 1.15 0.13 13.94
C GLY A 40 2.63 0.21 14.38
N ASN A 41 2.88 0.16 15.69
CA ASN A 41 4.22 0.35 16.26
C ASN A 41 5.27 -0.63 15.73
N LEU A 42 4.90 -1.88 15.41
CA LEU A 42 5.84 -2.93 14.97
C LEU A 42 5.22 -3.96 14.01
N THR A 43 3.93 -3.86 13.69
CA THR A 43 3.20 -4.88 12.93
C THR A 43 2.10 -4.27 12.06
N ILE A 44 1.67 -5.00 11.03
CA ILE A 44 0.48 -4.65 10.23
C ILE A 44 -0.74 -4.59 11.16
N ARG A 45 -1.56 -3.55 11.02
CA ARG A 45 -2.78 -3.40 11.82
C ARG A 45 -3.73 -4.56 11.55
N LYS A 46 -4.31 -5.12 12.63
CA LYS A 46 -5.20 -6.29 12.54
C LYS A 46 -6.37 -6.07 11.58
N ARG A 47 -7.01 -4.90 11.65
CA ARG A 47 -8.16 -4.53 10.79
C ARG A 47 -7.75 -4.46 9.32
N TRP A 48 -6.60 -3.85 9.02
CA TRP A 48 -6.05 -3.84 7.66
C TRP A 48 -5.75 -5.25 7.14
N LYS A 49 -5.07 -6.08 7.94
CA LYS A 49 -4.79 -7.48 7.59
C LYS A 49 -6.08 -8.29 7.37
N GLN A 50 -7.09 -8.09 8.20
CA GLN A 50 -8.40 -8.73 8.04
C GLN A 50 -9.08 -8.29 6.76
N PHE A 51 -9.05 -6.99 6.43
CA PHE A 51 -9.59 -6.49 5.18
C PHE A 51 -8.92 -7.15 3.96
N LEU A 52 -7.59 -7.24 3.93
CA LEU A 52 -6.87 -7.92 2.85
C LEU A 52 -7.26 -9.40 2.71
N ASN A 53 -7.47 -10.10 3.83
CA ASN A 53 -7.80 -11.52 3.83
C ASN A 53 -9.27 -11.83 3.54
N GLN A 54 -10.17 -10.89 3.83
CA GLN A 54 -11.63 -11.08 3.73
C GLN A 54 -12.25 -10.37 2.54
N SER A 55 -11.48 -9.56 1.82
CA SER A 55 -11.97 -8.88 0.63
C SER A 55 -12.00 -9.86 -0.56
N ASP A 56 -13.09 -9.83 -1.32
CA ASP A 56 -13.17 -10.50 -2.62
C ASP A 56 -12.36 -9.79 -3.73
N LEU A 57 -11.68 -8.69 -3.39
CA LEU A 57 -10.82 -7.95 -4.31
C LEU A 57 -9.48 -8.68 -4.43
N GLU A 58 -8.99 -8.81 -5.66
CA GLU A 58 -7.63 -9.27 -5.88
C GLU A 58 -6.68 -8.12 -5.53
N ILE A 59 -5.91 -8.26 -4.45
CA ILE A 59 -5.05 -7.19 -3.95
C ILE A 59 -3.59 -7.62 -4.05
N SER A 60 -2.77 -6.79 -4.70
CA SER A 60 -1.32 -6.93 -4.74
C SER A 60 -0.65 -5.74 -4.07
N VAL A 61 0.43 -6.00 -3.33
CA VAL A 61 1.17 -4.99 -2.57
C VAL A 61 2.57 -4.89 -3.14
N TYR A 62 3.03 -3.67 -3.38
CA TYR A 62 4.36 -3.40 -3.92
C TYR A 62 5.07 -2.32 -3.09
N HIS A 63 6.38 -2.49 -2.93
CA HIS A 63 7.28 -1.38 -2.64
C HIS A 63 7.56 -0.59 -3.93
N LYS A 64 8.04 0.65 -3.78
CA LYS A 64 8.33 1.59 -4.87
C LYS A 64 9.21 0.97 -5.96
N ASP A 65 10.29 0.31 -5.56
CA ASP A 65 11.26 -0.30 -6.46
C ASP A 65 10.76 -1.60 -7.08
N GLU A 66 9.99 -2.41 -6.35
CA GLU A 66 9.30 -3.58 -6.93
C GLU A 66 8.31 -3.13 -8.02
N PHE A 67 7.53 -2.10 -7.73
CA PHE A 67 6.59 -1.51 -8.68
C PHE A 67 7.31 -0.91 -9.90
N GLN A 68 8.42 -0.19 -9.69
CA GLN A 68 9.24 0.33 -10.78
C GLN A 68 9.88 -0.77 -11.61
N ASN A 69 10.32 -1.86 -10.99
CA ASN A 69 10.92 -3.00 -11.68
C ASN A 69 9.89 -3.76 -12.52
N GLU A 70 8.65 -3.90 -12.03
CA GLU A 70 7.59 -4.63 -12.73
C GLU A 70 6.92 -3.81 -13.84
N PHE A 71 6.66 -2.51 -13.61
CA PHE A 71 5.87 -1.66 -14.53
C PHE A 71 6.71 -0.62 -15.29
N GLY A 72 8.02 -0.54 -15.04
CA GLY A 72 8.95 0.30 -15.79
C GLY A 72 8.55 1.78 -15.83
N ASN A 73 8.47 2.35 -17.03
CA ASN A 73 8.15 3.78 -17.21
C ASN A 73 6.72 4.14 -16.79
N GLU A 74 5.77 3.21 -16.84
CA GLU A 74 4.39 3.46 -16.40
C GLU A 74 4.34 3.78 -14.90
N ALA A 75 5.21 3.15 -14.10
CA ALA A 75 5.33 3.42 -12.67
C ALA A 75 5.72 4.87 -12.35
N LEU A 76 6.48 5.53 -13.24
CA LEU A 76 6.95 6.91 -13.05
C LEU A 76 5.85 7.95 -13.21
N ALA A 77 4.71 7.57 -13.80
CA ALA A 77 3.56 8.47 -13.99
C ALA A 77 2.79 8.75 -12.67
N PHE A 78 3.00 7.95 -11.63
CA PHE A 78 2.24 8.02 -10.39
C PHE A 78 3.07 8.59 -9.23
N LYS A 79 2.45 9.47 -8.43
CA LYS A 79 3.03 9.95 -7.17
C LYS A 79 2.75 8.95 -6.06
N LEU A 80 3.79 8.51 -5.36
CA LEU A 80 3.69 7.51 -4.30
C LEU A 80 3.57 8.14 -2.90
N PRO A 81 2.88 7.49 -1.94
CA PRO A 81 2.16 6.23 -2.10
C PRO A 81 0.88 6.39 -2.93
N VAL A 82 0.43 5.32 -3.57
CA VAL A 82 -0.77 5.32 -4.43
C VAL A 82 -1.47 3.96 -4.37
N ILE A 83 -2.79 3.96 -4.57
CA ILE A 83 -3.56 2.75 -4.86
C ILE A 83 -4.04 2.85 -6.30
N LEU A 84 -3.71 1.83 -7.08
CA LEU A 84 -4.08 1.73 -8.48
C LEU A 84 -5.08 0.61 -8.65
N GLU A 85 -5.92 0.74 -9.65
CA GLU A 85 -6.74 -0.34 -10.16
C GLU A 85 -6.07 -0.89 -11.42
N GLN A 86 -5.97 -2.21 -11.53
CA GLN A 86 -5.57 -2.89 -12.75
C GLN A 86 -6.82 -3.48 -13.41
N LYS A 87 -7.13 -2.95 -14.59
CA LYS A 87 -8.16 -3.50 -15.49
C LYS A 87 -7.47 -3.99 -16.76
N ARG A 88 -7.46 -5.32 -16.95
CA ARG A 88 -6.69 -5.96 -18.02
C ARG A 88 -5.21 -5.56 -17.90
N ASP A 89 -4.67 -4.89 -18.91
CA ASP A 89 -3.27 -4.45 -19.00
C ASP A 89 -3.09 -2.94 -18.78
N ARG A 90 -4.03 -2.27 -18.11
CA ARG A 90 -3.91 -0.84 -17.79
C ARG A 90 -4.02 -0.58 -16.30
N LEU A 91 -3.08 0.22 -15.81
CA LEU A 91 -3.14 0.82 -14.49
C LEU A 91 -3.92 2.14 -14.54
N THR A 92 -4.94 2.25 -13.69
CA THR A 92 -5.73 3.46 -13.50
C THR A 92 -5.59 3.94 -12.05
N LEU A 93 -5.60 5.25 -11.87
CA LEU A 93 -5.56 5.85 -10.53
C LEU A 93 -6.85 5.52 -9.77
N PHE A 94 -6.75 4.84 -8.63
CA PHE A 94 -7.90 4.50 -7.79
C PHE A 94 -7.98 5.42 -6.57
N ILE A 95 -6.89 5.53 -5.81
CA ILE A 95 -6.73 6.49 -4.71
C ILE A 95 -5.34 7.14 -4.83
N SER A 96 -5.33 8.46 -4.96
CA SER A 96 -4.12 9.27 -5.10
C SER A 96 -3.36 9.48 -3.80
N GLN A 97 -2.10 9.90 -3.91
CA GLN A 97 -1.29 10.32 -2.77
C GLN A 97 -2.00 11.38 -1.91
N SER A 98 -2.58 12.39 -2.55
CA SER A 98 -3.28 13.47 -1.85
C SER A 98 -4.51 12.96 -1.09
N GLU A 99 -5.27 12.02 -1.68
CA GLU A 99 -6.38 11.37 -0.98
C GLU A 99 -5.88 10.52 0.20
N ILE A 100 -4.77 9.80 0.06
CA ILE A 100 -4.18 9.02 1.17
C ILE A 100 -3.78 9.93 2.33
N GLN A 101 -3.24 11.11 2.04
CA GLN A 101 -2.77 12.08 3.04
C GLN A 101 -3.89 12.70 3.87
N THR A 102 -5.13 12.71 3.39
CA THR A 102 -6.28 13.23 4.15
C THR A 102 -6.88 12.19 5.10
N LEU A 103 -6.53 10.91 4.93
CA LEU A 103 -7.02 9.82 5.76
C LEU A 103 -6.34 9.81 7.13
N LYS A 104 -7.13 9.54 8.17
CA LYS A 104 -6.65 9.56 9.56
C LYS A 104 -6.15 8.19 10.03
N ASP A 105 -6.76 7.11 9.55
CA ASP A 105 -6.54 5.76 10.05
C ASP A 105 -6.94 4.68 9.02
N ASP A 106 -6.70 3.42 9.39
CA ASP A 106 -6.98 2.25 8.56
C ASP A 106 -8.48 2.02 8.29
N ALA A 107 -9.39 2.41 9.18
CA ALA A 107 -10.82 2.31 8.88
C ALA A 107 -11.21 3.28 7.77
N ALA A 108 -10.76 4.53 7.84
CA ALA A 108 -11.04 5.51 6.79
C ALA A 108 -10.53 5.05 5.41
N LEU A 109 -9.35 4.42 5.36
CA LEU A 109 -8.81 3.82 4.14
C LEU A 109 -9.69 2.69 3.62
N ILE A 110 -10.08 1.76 4.48
CA ILE A 110 -10.93 0.61 4.11
C ILE A 110 -12.29 1.10 3.60
N GLU A 111 -12.90 2.07 4.27
CA GLU A 111 -14.18 2.66 3.86
C GLU A 111 -14.07 3.32 2.49
N LEU A 112 -13.00 4.08 2.24
CA LEU A 112 -12.76 4.69 0.93
C LEU A 112 -12.62 3.64 -0.18
N ILE A 113 -11.87 2.56 0.07
CA ILE A 113 -11.70 1.47 -0.89
C ILE A 113 -13.05 0.81 -1.18
N LYS A 114 -13.83 0.48 -0.14
CA LYS A 114 -15.15 -0.14 -0.28
C LYS A 114 -16.14 0.75 -1.04
N ALA A 115 -16.16 2.05 -0.73
CA ALA A 115 -17.05 3.00 -1.41
C ALA A 115 -16.73 3.08 -2.91
N LYS A 116 -15.44 3.18 -3.26
CA LYS A 116 -15.01 3.23 -4.67
C LYS A 116 -15.17 1.90 -5.39
N SER A 117 -15.02 0.76 -4.71
CA SER A 117 -15.20 -0.57 -5.31
C SER A 117 -16.66 -0.96 -5.52
N THR A 118 -17.59 -0.38 -4.77
CA THR A 118 -19.04 -0.66 -4.88
C THR A 118 -19.70 0.16 -6.01
N THR A 119 -19.04 1.22 -6.47
CA THR A 119 -19.56 2.14 -7.52
C THR A 119 -19.21 1.68 -8.95
N LEU A 120 -18.88 0.39 -9.13
CA LEU A 120 -18.45 -0.21 -10.41
C LEU A 120 -19.35 -1.35 -10.85
#